data_AF-A0A3D2EGY6-F1
#
_entry.id   AF-A0A3D2EGY6-F1
#
_cell.length_a   1.000
_cell.length_b   1.000
_cell.length_c   1.000
_cell.angle_alpha   90.00
_cell.angle_beta   90.00
_cell.angle_gamma   90.00
#
_symmetry.space_group_name_H-M   'P 1'
#
loop_
_entity.id
_entity.type
_entity.pdbx_description
1 polymer ?
#
loop_
_entity_poly.entity_id
_entity_poly.type
_entity_poly.pdbx_seq_one_letter_code
_entity_poly.pdbx_strand_id
1 'polypeptide(L)'
;MTGFSDEEKLMLYGAYGGTPLYLQQINEKESFEGNIKRTYLKVTSYLYEEALLLLSQEVQEPGVYSAIIEAIASGYTKANEISTKIGEDSAKCLKYIKTLCELGILHKETPFGEKESSRKTIYGISDFMFRFWYRYVFANRTLIETGAQQAVWERRIKPDYYSYMGLVFEKVCMDYLNAKNAKGELPILYTSIGRWWGTNAATHGQEEIDLIANDGKDYLFGECKWRNEKLDISVLKDLKAKADVFSMNRKNSYYVLFSKSGFTEVVLNEARADDSILLVDLAELMKF
;
A
#
# COMPACT_ATOMS: atom_id res chain seq x y z
N MET A 1 17.88 5.09 -12.07
CA MET A 1 18.11 4.71 -10.66
C MET A 1 19.18 3.61 -10.56
N THR A 2 20.31 3.73 -11.25
CA THR A 2 21.34 2.65 -11.25
C THR A 2 22.23 2.72 -10.02
N GLY A 3 22.26 3.85 -9.31
CA GLY A 3 23.00 4.05 -8.05
C GLY A 3 22.36 3.45 -6.78
N PHE A 4 21.18 2.82 -6.88
CA PHE A 4 20.43 2.31 -5.73
C PHE A 4 20.28 0.78 -5.78
N SER A 5 20.28 0.15 -4.60
CA SER A 5 19.85 -1.24 -4.47
C SER A 5 18.36 -1.41 -4.82
N ASP A 6 17.94 -2.63 -5.13
CA ASP A 6 16.53 -2.91 -5.46
C ASP A 6 15.57 -2.56 -4.32
N GLU A 7 16.00 -2.78 -3.07
CA GLU A 7 15.27 -2.35 -1.89
C GLU A 7 15.14 -0.82 -1.86
N GLU A 8 16.23 -0.08 -2.06
CA GLU A 8 16.21 1.38 -2.07
C GLU A 8 15.37 1.94 -3.22
N LYS A 9 15.33 1.29 -4.38
CA LYS A 9 14.46 1.69 -5.49
C LYS A 9 12.98 1.61 -5.08
N LEU A 10 12.56 0.53 -4.43
CA LEU A 10 11.19 0.42 -3.93
C LEU A 10 10.90 1.39 -2.79
N MET A 11 11.86 1.63 -1.90
CA MET A 11 11.74 2.66 -0.87
C MET A 11 11.57 4.05 -1.51
N LEU A 12 12.39 4.42 -2.49
CA LEU A 12 12.22 5.67 -3.22
C LEU A 12 10.86 5.72 -3.93
N TYR A 13 10.42 4.65 -4.59
CA TYR A 13 9.09 4.59 -5.20
C TYR A 13 7.97 4.79 -4.16
N GLY A 14 8.11 4.22 -2.97
CA GLY A 14 7.19 4.44 -1.85
C GLY A 14 7.12 5.88 -1.37
N ALA A 15 8.21 6.66 -1.47
CA ALA A 15 8.18 8.08 -1.11
C ALA A 15 7.71 8.98 -2.25
N TYR A 16 8.17 8.74 -3.47
CA TYR A 16 8.00 9.64 -4.62
C TYR A 16 6.83 9.27 -5.54
N GLY A 17 6.31 8.04 -5.44
CA GLY A 17 5.28 7.52 -6.33
C GLY A 17 5.76 7.30 -7.77
N GLY A 18 4.81 7.21 -8.69
CA GLY A 18 5.08 6.94 -10.12
C GLY A 18 5.21 8.18 -11.00
N THR A 19 4.94 9.38 -10.46
CA THR A 19 4.90 10.61 -11.25
C THR A 19 6.30 11.00 -11.74
N PRO A 20 6.55 11.09 -13.05
CA PRO A 20 7.88 11.36 -13.60
C PRO A 20 8.55 12.62 -13.04
N LEU A 21 7.77 13.68 -12.82
CA LEU A 21 8.27 14.94 -12.26
C LEU A 21 8.86 14.77 -10.85
N TYR A 22 8.27 13.91 -10.01
CA TYR A 22 8.77 13.64 -8.66
C TYR A 22 10.00 12.76 -8.70
N LEU A 23 9.99 11.74 -9.57
CA LEU A 23 11.13 10.86 -9.78
C LEU A 23 12.37 11.62 -10.27
N GLN A 24 12.22 12.67 -11.07
CA GLN A 24 13.32 13.55 -11.50
C GLN A 24 13.99 14.31 -10.35
N GLN A 25 13.34 14.44 -9.19
CA GLN A 25 13.93 15.09 -8.03
C GLN A 25 14.96 14.19 -7.32
N ILE A 26 15.01 12.90 -7.64
CA ILE A 26 15.93 11.93 -7.04
C ILE A 26 17.34 12.14 -7.58
N ASN A 27 18.30 12.30 -6.68
CA ASN A 27 19.72 12.37 -6.98
C ASN A 27 20.37 11.01 -6.69
N GLU A 28 20.81 10.32 -7.73
CA GLU A 28 21.46 9.00 -7.63
C GLU A 28 22.82 9.01 -6.93
N LYS A 29 23.39 10.20 -6.69
CA LYS A 29 24.66 10.37 -5.94
C LYS A 29 24.45 10.53 -4.43
N GLU A 30 23.22 10.63 -3.97
CA GLU A 30 22.85 10.76 -2.57
C GLU A 30 22.24 9.46 -2.05
N SER A 31 22.36 9.21 -0.74
CA SER A 31 21.65 8.10 -0.09
C SER A 31 20.13 8.30 -0.13
N PHE A 32 19.37 7.24 0.17
CA PHE A 32 17.92 7.34 0.38
C PHE A 32 17.56 8.45 1.38
N GLU A 33 18.24 8.49 2.54
CA GLU A 33 18.08 9.54 3.56
C GLU A 33 18.37 10.94 3.02
N GLY A 34 19.49 11.10 2.30
CA GLY A 34 19.90 12.37 1.72
C GLY A 34 18.84 12.92 0.77
N ASN A 35 18.32 12.04 -0.09
CA ASN A 35 17.23 12.36 -1.00
C ASN A 35 15.98 12.83 -0.25
N ILE A 36 15.48 12.08 0.72
CA ILE A 36 14.28 12.47 1.49
C ILE A 36 14.47 13.82 2.19
N LYS A 37 15.61 14.03 2.84
CA LYS A 37 15.89 15.29 3.54
C LYS A 37 15.93 16.48 2.59
N ARG A 38 16.56 16.32 1.44
CA ARG A 38 16.71 17.38 0.44
C ARG A 38 15.40 17.73 -0.25
N THR A 39 14.56 16.74 -0.57
CA THR A 39 13.36 16.94 -1.39
C THR A 39 12.09 17.18 -0.58
N TYR A 40 11.96 16.58 0.61
CA TYR A 40 10.76 16.70 1.45
C TYR A 40 10.96 17.49 2.73
N LEU A 41 12.14 17.43 3.37
CA LEU A 41 12.34 17.98 4.72
C LEU A 41 13.06 19.33 4.74
N LYS A 42 12.86 20.13 3.69
CA LYS A 42 13.41 21.47 3.60
C LYS A 42 12.34 22.42 3.10
N VAL A 43 12.10 23.53 3.79
CA VAL A 43 11.04 24.50 3.42
C VAL A 43 11.18 25.12 2.02
N THR A 44 12.35 25.00 1.40
CA THR A 44 12.64 25.51 0.05
C THR A 44 12.58 24.43 -1.02
N SER A 45 12.33 23.16 -0.66
CA SER A 45 12.28 22.07 -1.62
C SER A 45 10.91 21.98 -2.28
N TYR A 46 10.89 21.56 -3.54
CA TYR A 46 9.67 21.46 -4.35
C TYR A 46 8.61 20.56 -3.68
N LEU A 47 8.99 19.35 -3.25
CA LEU A 47 8.04 18.40 -2.64
C LEU A 47 7.62 18.77 -1.21
N TYR A 48 8.15 19.85 -0.61
CA TYR A 48 7.71 20.30 0.71
C TYR A 48 6.30 20.91 0.68
N GLU A 49 5.96 21.69 -0.35
CA GLU A 49 4.62 22.31 -0.49
C GLU A 49 3.72 21.63 -1.53
N GLU A 50 4.26 20.68 -2.30
CA GLU A 50 3.60 20.12 -3.49
C GLU A 50 2.16 19.65 -3.25
N ALA A 51 1.91 18.87 -2.18
CA ALA A 51 0.58 18.33 -1.93
C ALA A 51 -0.48 19.43 -1.70
N LEU A 52 -0.12 20.51 -0.99
CA LEU A 52 -1.04 21.63 -0.76
C LEU A 52 -1.19 22.52 -2.00
N LEU A 53 -0.12 22.72 -2.75
CA LEU A 53 -0.16 23.50 -3.99
C LEU A 53 -1.06 22.83 -5.02
N LEU A 54 -0.92 21.51 -5.21
CA LEU A 54 -1.78 20.75 -6.10
C LEU A 54 -3.24 20.82 -5.68
N LEU A 55 -3.56 20.60 -4.39
CA LEU A 55 -4.93 20.73 -3.92
C LEU A 55 -5.48 22.14 -4.16
N SER A 56 -4.68 23.18 -3.91
CA SER A 56 -5.12 24.57 -4.10
C SER A 56 -5.36 24.94 -5.56
N GLN A 57 -4.78 24.19 -6.51
CA GLN A 57 -5.00 24.36 -7.95
C GLN A 57 -6.22 23.59 -8.45
N GLU A 58 -6.50 22.42 -7.88
CA GLU A 58 -7.56 21.51 -8.33
C GLU A 58 -8.93 21.77 -7.66
N VAL A 59 -8.96 22.34 -6.45
CA VAL A 59 -10.20 22.48 -5.66
C VAL A 59 -10.36 23.83 -4.96
N GLN A 60 -11.61 24.25 -4.78
CA GLN A 60 -11.98 25.54 -4.17
C GLN A 60 -11.80 25.59 -2.65
N GLU A 61 -12.01 24.47 -1.94
CA GLU A 61 -11.94 24.38 -0.48
C GLU A 61 -10.78 23.48 0.00
N PRO A 62 -9.51 23.79 -0.35
CA PRO A 62 -8.38 22.88 -0.15
C PRO A 62 -8.19 22.46 1.32
N GLY A 63 -8.62 23.28 2.28
CA GLY A 63 -8.59 22.93 3.71
C GLY A 63 -9.42 21.71 4.08
N VAL A 64 -10.64 21.58 3.54
CA VAL A 64 -11.53 20.44 3.85
C VAL A 64 -11.00 19.16 3.20
N TYR A 65 -10.55 19.26 1.95
CA TYR A 65 -9.91 18.15 1.25
C TYR A 65 -8.64 17.67 1.96
N SER A 66 -7.79 18.61 2.39
CA SER A 66 -6.57 18.30 3.16
C SER A 66 -6.90 17.61 4.49
N ALA A 67 -7.94 18.05 5.20
CA ALA A 67 -8.37 17.42 6.45
C ALA A 67 -8.86 15.98 6.25
N ILE A 68 -9.53 15.69 5.13
CA ILE A 68 -9.94 14.32 4.76
C ILE A 68 -8.71 13.44 4.53
N ILE A 69 -7.75 13.91 3.74
CA ILE A 69 -6.53 13.13 3.43
C ILE A 69 -5.71 12.91 4.71
N GLU A 70 -5.59 13.91 5.57
CA GLU A 70 -4.93 13.80 6.87
C GLU A 70 -5.61 12.76 7.78
N ALA A 71 -6.95 12.76 7.84
CA ALA A 71 -7.70 11.76 8.62
C ALA A 71 -7.40 10.35 8.11
N ILE A 72 -7.40 10.13 6.79
CA ILE A 72 -7.07 8.84 6.19
C ILE A 72 -5.61 8.46 6.46
N ALA A 73 -4.67 9.39 6.30
CA ALA A 73 -3.24 9.17 6.60
C ALA A 73 -3.01 8.78 8.06
N SER A 74 -3.89 9.23 8.96
CA SER A 74 -3.89 8.93 10.40
C SER A 74 -4.65 7.64 10.76
N GLY A 75 -5.21 6.91 9.78
CA GLY A 75 -5.85 5.61 9.96
C GLY A 75 -7.38 5.63 10.05
N TYR A 76 -8.04 6.77 9.88
CA TYR A 76 -9.50 6.83 9.77
C TYR A 76 -9.92 6.49 8.34
N THR A 77 -10.38 5.26 8.12
CA THR A 77 -10.58 4.74 6.75
C THR A 77 -12.04 4.59 6.36
N LYS A 78 -12.99 4.64 7.31
CA LYS A 78 -14.43 4.59 6.99
C LYS A 78 -15.04 5.99 6.86
N ALA A 79 -16.04 6.14 5.99
CA ALA A 79 -16.70 7.44 5.77
C ALA A 79 -17.19 8.12 7.06
N ASN A 80 -17.77 7.36 7.98
CA ASN A 80 -18.27 7.88 9.27
C ASN A 80 -17.12 8.28 10.22
N GLU A 81 -16.03 7.52 10.22
CA GLU A 81 -14.83 7.82 10.99
C GLU A 81 -14.18 9.13 10.48
N ILE A 82 -14.08 9.27 9.16
CA ILE A 82 -13.53 10.46 8.49
C ILE A 82 -14.41 11.69 8.77
N SER A 83 -15.73 11.60 8.51
CA SER A 83 -16.64 12.74 8.68
C SER A 83 -16.66 13.23 10.13
N THR A 84 -16.67 12.31 11.09
CA THR A 84 -16.58 12.62 12.52
C THR A 84 -15.26 13.28 12.87
N LYS A 85 -14.14 12.77 12.32
CA LYS A 85 -12.80 13.29 12.60
C LYS A 85 -12.62 14.75 12.14
N ILE A 86 -13.17 15.09 10.97
CA ILE A 86 -13.05 16.43 10.40
C ILE A 86 -14.18 17.39 10.82
N GLY A 87 -15.21 16.87 11.50
CA GLY A 87 -16.36 17.66 11.95
C GLY A 87 -17.28 18.12 10.82
N GLU A 88 -17.37 17.36 9.72
CA GLU A 88 -18.17 17.69 8.54
C GLU A 88 -19.43 16.80 8.46
N ASP A 89 -20.49 17.33 7.84
CA ASP A 89 -21.69 16.52 7.55
C ASP A 89 -21.32 15.29 6.71
N SER A 90 -21.95 14.14 7.00
CA SER A 90 -21.58 12.87 6.36
C SER A 90 -21.87 12.86 4.85
N ALA A 91 -22.97 13.48 4.40
CA ALA A 91 -23.30 13.54 2.98
C ALA A 91 -22.36 14.51 2.24
N LYS A 92 -22.01 15.63 2.87
CA LYS A 92 -21.02 16.58 2.35
C LYS A 92 -19.62 15.98 2.28
N CYS A 93 -19.18 15.29 3.33
CA CYS A 93 -17.91 14.56 3.39
C CYS A 93 -17.79 13.53 2.26
N LEU A 94 -18.85 12.76 1.98
CA LEU A 94 -18.85 11.78 0.89
C LEU A 94 -18.69 12.43 -0.49
N LYS A 95 -19.20 13.65 -0.70
CA LYS A 95 -18.98 14.40 -1.95
C LYS A 95 -17.51 14.78 -2.11
N TYR A 96 -16.88 15.28 -1.05
CA TYR A 96 -15.45 15.60 -1.08
C TYR A 96 -14.58 14.36 -1.31
N ILE A 97 -14.88 13.24 -0.64
CA ILE A 97 -14.19 11.97 -0.87
C ILE A 97 -14.33 11.52 -2.33
N LYS A 98 -15.54 11.64 -2.92
CA LYS A 98 -15.78 11.31 -4.32
C LYS A 98 -14.89 12.13 -5.26
N THR A 99 -14.82 13.45 -5.07
CA THR A 99 -13.93 14.31 -5.85
C THR A 99 -12.47 13.89 -5.71
N LEU A 100 -11.99 13.57 -4.50
CA LEU A 100 -10.62 13.10 -4.29
C LEU A 100 -10.33 11.75 -4.97
N CYS A 101 -11.33 10.86 -5.04
CA CYS A 101 -11.22 9.63 -5.83
C CYS A 101 -11.18 9.92 -7.34
N GLU A 102 -11.96 10.88 -7.83
CA GLU A 102 -11.96 11.29 -9.24
C GLU A 102 -10.63 11.96 -9.64
N LEU A 103 -10.00 12.68 -8.73
CA LEU A 103 -8.64 13.23 -8.89
C LEU A 103 -7.53 12.17 -8.77
N GLY A 104 -7.87 10.92 -8.41
CA GLY A 104 -6.89 9.85 -8.21
C GLY A 104 -6.03 9.98 -6.94
N ILE A 105 -6.35 10.92 -6.04
CA ILE A 105 -5.64 11.13 -4.77
C ILE A 105 -6.03 10.04 -3.76
N LEU A 106 -7.33 9.73 -3.70
CA LEU A 106 -7.87 8.65 -2.89
C LEU A 106 -8.34 7.48 -3.76
N HIS A 107 -8.50 6.31 -3.16
CA HIS A 107 -9.27 5.22 -3.72
C HIS A 107 -10.32 4.77 -2.72
N LYS A 108 -11.38 4.19 -3.27
CA LYS A 108 -12.39 3.46 -2.54
C LYS A 108 -12.10 1.98 -2.68
N GLU A 109 -12.07 1.26 -1.56
CA GLU A 109 -11.86 -0.19 -1.53
C GLU A 109 -13.03 -0.88 -0.84
N THR A 110 -13.49 -1.99 -1.42
CA THR A 110 -14.47 -2.90 -0.81
C THR A 110 -13.86 -4.28 -0.69
N PRO A 111 -14.20 -5.08 0.35
CA PRO A 111 -13.66 -6.43 0.46
C PRO A 111 -13.99 -7.22 -0.80
N PHE A 112 -13.04 -8.03 -1.26
CA PHE A 112 -13.23 -8.85 -2.44
C PHE A 112 -14.51 -9.71 -2.35
N GLY A 113 -15.26 -9.76 -3.45
CA GLY A 113 -16.54 -10.47 -3.54
C GLY A 113 -17.75 -9.72 -2.97
N GLU A 114 -17.57 -8.57 -2.32
CA GLU A 114 -18.68 -7.72 -1.90
C GLU A 114 -19.17 -6.79 -3.02
N LYS A 115 -20.39 -6.28 -2.88
CA LYS A 115 -20.95 -5.27 -3.80
C LYS A 115 -20.33 -3.91 -3.53
N GLU A 116 -20.27 -3.05 -4.54
CA GLU A 116 -19.77 -1.67 -4.40
C GLU A 116 -20.50 -0.84 -3.34
N SER A 117 -21.73 -1.21 -3.00
CA SER A 117 -22.56 -0.58 -1.96
C SER A 117 -22.30 -1.12 -0.55
N SER A 118 -21.26 -1.93 -0.34
CA SER A 118 -20.99 -2.58 0.95
C SER A 118 -20.68 -1.56 2.04
N ARG A 119 -21.27 -1.78 3.23
CA ARG A 119 -20.98 -0.98 4.43
C ARG A 119 -19.57 -1.20 4.98
N LYS A 120 -18.85 -2.21 4.47
CA LYS A 120 -17.46 -2.50 4.81
C LYS A 120 -16.46 -1.67 4.00
N THR A 121 -16.93 -0.79 3.12
CA THR A 121 -16.08 0.10 2.31
C THR A 121 -15.10 0.89 3.18
N ILE A 122 -13.86 0.95 2.72
CA ILE A 122 -12.81 1.80 3.26
C ILE A 122 -12.25 2.74 2.18
N TYR A 123 -11.57 3.79 2.61
CA TYR A 123 -10.88 4.75 1.75
C TYR A 123 -9.40 4.79 2.12
N GLY A 124 -8.57 4.83 1.10
CA GLY A 124 -7.11 4.90 1.22
C GLY A 124 -6.53 5.98 0.31
N ILE A 125 -5.27 6.35 0.55
CA ILE A 125 -4.53 7.28 -0.31
C ILE A 125 -3.87 6.47 -1.42
N SER A 126 -4.17 6.80 -2.67
CA SER A 126 -3.65 6.11 -3.85
C SER A 126 -2.25 6.59 -4.23
N ASP A 127 -2.04 7.90 -4.19
CA ASP A 127 -0.77 8.50 -4.60
C ASP A 127 0.26 8.38 -3.46
N PHE A 128 1.37 7.70 -3.73
CA PHE A 128 2.41 7.47 -2.72
C PHE A 128 3.15 8.74 -2.30
N MET A 129 3.28 9.73 -3.17
CA MET A 129 3.83 11.04 -2.79
C MET A 129 2.91 11.72 -1.78
N PHE A 130 1.60 11.78 -2.04
CA PHE A 130 0.62 12.30 -1.09
C PHE A 130 0.64 11.52 0.22
N ARG A 131 0.66 10.18 0.15
CA ARG A 131 0.68 9.32 1.34
C ARG A 131 1.94 9.57 2.19
N PHE A 132 3.11 9.67 1.56
CA PHE A 132 4.36 9.99 2.23
C PHE A 132 4.30 11.40 2.84
N TRP A 133 3.84 12.38 2.05
CA TRP A 133 3.79 13.78 2.44
C TRP A 133 2.89 14.00 3.65
N TYR A 134 1.66 13.50 3.64
CA TYR A 134 0.75 13.66 4.78
C TYR A 134 1.24 12.95 6.04
N ARG A 135 1.82 11.76 5.89
CA ARG A 135 2.31 10.98 7.04
C ARG A 135 3.54 11.61 7.70
N TYR A 136 4.47 12.15 6.92
CA TYR A 136 5.78 12.58 7.44
C TYR A 136 6.06 14.06 7.33
N VAL A 137 5.64 14.72 6.25
CA VAL A 137 5.88 16.16 6.05
C VAL A 137 4.81 16.95 6.79
N PHE A 138 3.53 16.75 6.46
CA PHE A 138 2.42 17.48 7.07
C PHE A 138 2.42 17.36 8.60
N ALA A 139 2.48 16.12 9.11
CA ALA A 139 2.49 15.83 10.54
C ALA A 139 3.69 16.42 11.31
N ASN A 140 4.75 16.85 10.61
CA ASN A 140 5.97 17.41 11.23
C ASN A 140 6.33 18.80 10.70
N ARG A 141 5.42 19.53 10.01
CA ARG A 141 5.72 20.84 9.40
C ARG A 141 6.38 21.82 10.35
N THR A 142 5.81 22.00 11.56
CA THR A 142 6.39 22.91 12.57
C THR A 142 7.84 22.56 12.94
N LEU A 143 8.17 21.27 13.00
CA LEU A 143 9.54 20.83 13.28
C LEU A 143 10.45 21.08 12.08
N ILE A 144 9.97 20.85 10.85
CA ILE A 144 10.73 21.12 9.62
C ILE A 144 11.00 22.63 9.47
N GLU A 145 10.00 23.46 9.72
CA GLU A 145 10.09 24.94 9.66
C GLU A 145 11.06 25.52 10.67
N THR A 146 11.23 24.87 11.82
CA THR A 146 12.20 25.26 12.86
C THR A 146 13.60 24.65 12.64
N GLY A 147 13.84 23.98 11.50
CA GLY A 147 15.14 23.42 11.14
C GLY A 147 15.46 22.08 11.80
N ALA A 148 14.46 21.36 12.33
CA ALA A 148 14.66 20.08 13.01
C ALA A 148 14.62 18.85 12.07
N GLN A 149 14.98 19.00 10.78
CA GLN A 149 14.86 17.92 9.78
C GLN A 149 15.63 16.65 10.14
N GLN A 150 16.80 16.75 10.79
CA GLN A 150 17.53 15.56 11.26
C GLN A 150 16.75 14.80 12.33
N ALA A 151 16.12 15.51 13.26
CA ALA A 151 15.36 14.89 14.34
C ALA A 151 14.07 14.24 13.79
N VAL A 152 13.40 14.88 12.82
CA VAL A 152 12.24 14.30 12.13
C VAL A 152 12.62 12.98 11.45
N TRP A 153 13.73 12.97 10.72
CA TRP A 153 14.22 11.74 10.08
C TRP A 153 14.47 10.62 11.09
N GLU A 154 15.33 10.84 12.09
CA GLU A 154 15.76 9.79 13.02
C GLU A 154 14.65 9.30 13.93
N ARG A 155 13.70 10.17 14.32
CA ARG A 155 12.69 9.82 15.34
C ARG A 155 11.32 9.52 14.78
N ARG A 156 11.01 9.91 13.54
CA ARG A 156 9.67 9.76 12.96
C ARG A 156 9.68 8.92 11.69
N ILE A 157 10.55 9.22 10.74
CA ILE A 157 10.53 8.56 9.42
C ILE A 157 11.26 7.21 9.49
N LYS A 158 12.56 7.24 9.77
CA LYS A 158 13.43 6.05 9.78
C LYS A 158 12.88 4.86 10.59
N PRO A 159 12.40 5.02 11.84
CA PRO A 159 11.88 3.88 12.61
C PRO A 159 10.55 3.34 12.09
N ASP A 160 9.76 4.14 11.38
CA ASP A 160 8.44 3.76 10.87
C ASP A 160 8.46 3.31 9.40
N TYR A 161 9.52 3.65 8.66
CA TYR A 161 9.52 3.53 7.20
C TYR A 161 9.32 2.09 6.69
N TYR A 162 9.86 1.09 7.39
CA TYR A 162 9.60 -0.32 7.05
C TYR A 162 8.13 -0.71 7.19
N SER A 163 7.42 -0.16 8.18
CA SER A 163 5.98 -0.36 8.33
C SER A 163 5.20 0.35 7.23
N TYR A 164 5.60 1.59 6.90
CA TYR A 164 5.02 2.36 5.81
C TYR A 164 5.07 1.65 4.46
N MET A 165 6.16 0.91 4.21
CA MET A 165 6.40 0.16 2.98
C MET A 165 5.46 -1.05 2.79
N GLY A 166 4.72 -1.51 3.80
CA GLY A 166 3.78 -2.64 3.66
C GLY A 166 2.79 -2.45 2.51
N LEU A 167 2.00 -1.36 2.57
CA LEU A 167 1.03 -1.03 1.52
C LEU A 167 1.68 -0.75 0.16
N VAL A 168 2.89 -0.18 0.14
CA VAL A 168 3.64 0.05 -1.11
C VAL A 168 4.00 -1.31 -1.72
N PHE A 169 4.48 -2.23 -0.91
CA PHE A 169 4.87 -3.57 -1.34
C PHE A 169 3.68 -4.37 -1.84
N GLU A 170 2.54 -4.35 -1.13
CA GLU A 170 1.29 -4.97 -1.58
C GLU A 170 0.87 -4.49 -2.98
N LYS A 171 0.94 -3.18 -3.22
CA LYS A 171 0.63 -2.60 -4.54
C LYS A 171 1.57 -3.11 -5.63
N VAL A 172 2.88 -3.14 -5.37
CA VAL A 172 3.86 -3.67 -6.34
C VAL A 172 3.64 -5.15 -6.60
N CYS A 173 3.31 -5.94 -5.57
CA CYS A 173 2.97 -7.36 -5.72
C CYS A 173 1.70 -7.56 -6.56
N MET A 174 0.68 -6.72 -6.37
CA MET A 174 -0.53 -6.71 -7.20
C MET A 174 -0.21 -6.38 -8.66
N ASP A 175 0.63 -5.38 -8.91
CA ASP A 175 1.04 -5.00 -10.27
C ASP A 175 1.84 -6.10 -10.96
N TYR A 176 2.70 -6.80 -10.22
CA TYR A 176 3.38 -8.01 -10.70
C TYR A 176 2.38 -9.11 -11.09
N LEU A 177 1.38 -9.41 -10.24
CA LEU A 177 0.36 -10.40 -10.59
C LEU A 177 -0.45 -9.98 -11.82
N ASN A 178 -0.84 -8.72 -11.91
CA ASN A 178 -1.58 -8.21 -13.07
C ASN A 178 -0.78 -8.35 -14.37
N ALA A 179 0.52 -8.09 -14.32
CA ALA A 179 1.41 -8.29 -15.45
C ALA A 179 1.54 -9.76 -15.87
N LYS A 180 1.68 -10.67 -14.90
CA LYS A 180 1.70 -12.12 -15.15
C LYS A 180 0.36 -12.62 -15.70
N ASN A 181 -0.76 -12.13 -15.15
CA ASN A 181 -2.12 -12.43 -15.61
C ASN A 181 -2.31 -12.01 -17.07
N ALA A 182 -1.89 -10.80 -17.44
CA ALA A 182 -1.98 -10.29 -18.81
C ALA A 182 -1.19 -11.11 -19.84
N LYS A 183 -0.12 -11.79 -19.39
CA LYS A 183 0.69 -12.71 -20.22
C LYS A 183 0.18 -14.16 -20.20
N GLY A 184 -0.84 -14.48 -19.40
CA GLY A 184 -1.31 -15.85 -19.21
C GLY A 184 -0.33 -16.74 -18.45
N GLU A 185 0.56 -16.15 -17.65
CA GLU A 185 1.61 -16.86 -16.90
C GLU A 185 1.16 -17.33 -15.50
N LEU A 186 -0.10 -17.07 -15.13
CA LEU A 186 -0.69 -17.50 -13.86
C LEU A 186 -1.55 -18.76 -14.03
N PRO A 187 -1.74 -19.55 -12.95
CA PRO A 187 -2.56 -20.75 -12.99
C PRO A 187 -4.07 -20.48 -13.17
N ILE A 188 -4.50 -19.22 -13.02
CA ILE A 188 -5.86 -18.75 -13.29
C ILE A 188 -5.80 -17.49 -14.17
N LEU A 189 -6.87 -17.20 -14.91
CA LEU A 189 -7.04 -15.95 -15.65
C LEU A 189 -8.16 -15.14 -15.02
N TYR A 190 -7.81 -14.24 -14.10
CA TYR A 190 -8.79 -13.47 -13.34
C TYR A 190 -9.15 -12.14 -14.03
N THR A 191 -10.36 -11.64 -13.74
CA THR A 191 -10.82 -10.31 -14.17
C THR A 191 -10.77 -9.26 -13.06
N SER A 192 -10.65 -9.69 -11.81
CA SER A 192 -10.51 -8.83 -10.64
C SER A 192 -9.53 -9.40 -9.63
N ILE A 193 -8.84 -8.50 -8.94
CA ILE A 193 -7.97 -8.77 -7.79
C ILE A 193 -8.20 -7.65 -6.76
N GLY A 194 -8.13 -7.97 -5.47
CA GLY A 194 -8.23 -6.97 -4.40
C GLY A 194 -7.93 -7.56 -3.03
N ARG A 195 -8.04 -6.75 -1.97
CA ARG A 195 -7.93 -7.23 -0.58
C ARG A 195 -9.25 -7.79 -0.10
N TRP A 196 -9.18 -8.65 0.90
CA TRP A 196 -10.37 -9.08 1.64
C TRP A 196 -10.16 -8.86 3.13
N TRP A 197 -11.19 -8.36 3.81
CA TRP A 197 -11.26 -8.31 5.26
C TRP A 197 -12.62 -8.77 5.76
N GLY A 198 -12.62 -9.50 6.87
CA GLY A 198 -13.85 -10.04 7.45
C GLY A 198 -13.68 -10.60 8.84
N THR A 199 -14.80 -10.84 9.52
CA THR A 199 -14.81 -11.43 10.85
C THR A 199 -14.65 -12.94 10.76
N ASN A 200 -13.67 -13.48 11.46
CA ASN A 200 -13.54 -14.91 11.70
C ASN A 200 -14.54 -15.33 12.79
N ALA A 201 -15.50 -16.17 12.43
CA ALA A 201 -16.56 -16.59 13.34
C ALA A 201 -16.05 -17.41 14.53
N ALA A 202 -14.91 -18.10 14.39
CA ALA A 202 -14.35 -18.94 15.45
C ALA A 202 -13.58 -18.14 16.49
N THR A 203 -12.83 -17.12 16.06
CA THR A 203 -11.98 -16.30 16.96
C THR A 203 -12.65 -14.99 17.36
N HIS A 204 -13.72 -14.60 16.68
CA HIS A 204 -14.31 -13.26 16.70
C HIS A 204 -13.33 -12.14 16.33
N GLY A 205 -12.18 -12.47 15.72
CA GLY A 205 -11.18 -11.53 15.22
C GLY A 205 -11.50 -11.01 13.83
N GLN A 206 -10.88 -9.90 13.43
CA GLN A 206 -10.81 -9.50 12.02
C GLN A 206 -9.63 -10.21 11.37
N GLU A 207 -9.87 -10.78 10.21
CA GLU A 207 -8.87 -11.38 9.33
C GLU A 207 -8.75 -10.55 8.06
N GLU A 208 -7.57 -10.58 7.46
CA GLU A 208 -7.29 -9.89 6.21
C GLU A 208 -6.43 -10.76 5.29
N ILE A 209 -6.74 -10.73 4.00
CA ILE A 209 -5.93 -11.31 2.92
C ILE A 209 -5.51 -10.16 2.01
N ASP A 210 -4.19 -9.98 1.87
CA ASP A 210 -3.59 -8.87 1.11
C ASP A 210 -3.98 -8.92 -0.37
N LEU A 211 -4.05 -10.11 -0.97
CA LEU A 211 -4.41 -10.26 -2.38
C LEU A 211 -5.32 -11.47 -2.56
N ILE A 212 -6.45 -11.28 -3.24
CA ILE A 212 -7.33 -12.36 -3.66
C ILE A 212 -7.84 -12.08 -5.06
N ALA A 213 -7.80 -13.11 -5.90
CA ALA A 213 -8.33 -13.10 -7.26
C ALA A 213 -9.04 -14.44 -7.54
N ASN A 214 -9.97 -14.44 -8.50
CA ASN A 214 -10.65 -15.67 -8.88
C ASN A 214 -10.96 -15.77 -10.37
N ASP A 215 -11.06 -17.02 -10.83
CA ASP A 215 -11.66 -17.40 -12.09
C ASP A 215 -12.73 -18.48 -11.79
N GLY A 216 -13.99 -18.06 -11.73
CA GLY A 216 -15.09 -18.91 -11.28
C GLY A 216 -14.88 -19.43 -9.86
N LYS A 217 -14.59 -20.73 -9.72
CA LYS A 217 -14.35 -21.42 -8.43
C LYS A 217 -12.87 -21.67 -8.15
N ASP A 218 -11.97 -21.26 -9.04
CA ASP A 218 -10.53 -21.34 -8.83
C ASP A 218 -10.04 -19.99 -8.27
N TYR A 219 -9.25 -20.04 -7.20
CA TYR A 219 -8.84 -18.85 -6.45
C TYR A 219 -7.32 -18.75 -6.33
N LEU A 220 -6.82 -17.52 -6.36
CA LEU A 220 -5.46 -17.18 -6.01
C LEU A 220 -5.50 -16.29 -4.77
N PHE A 221 -4.80 -16.70 -3.72
CA PHE A 221 -4.64 -15.97 -2.47
C PHE A 221 -3.18 -15.56 -2.33
N GLY A 222 -2.92 -14.32 -1.93
CA GLY A 222 -1.59 -13.76 -1.81
C GLY A 222 -1.35 -13.06 -0.47
N GLU A 223 -0.14 -13.21 0.04
CA GLU A 223 0.33 -12.51 1.23
C GLU A 223 1.68 -11.84 0.94
N CYS A 224 1.82 -10.58 1.33
CA CYS A 224 2.97 -9.72 1.01
C CYS A 224 3.73 -9.35 2.28
N LYS A 225 5.03 -9.69 2.35
CA LYS A 225 5.87 -9.39 3.53
C LYS A 225 7.09 -8.55 3.18
N TRP A 226 7.03 -7.29 3.58
CA TRP A 226 8.17 -6.37 3.61
C TRP A 226 8.89 -6.42 4.96
N ARG A 227 9.75 -7.43 5.16
CA ARG A 227 10.50 -7.63 6.42
C ARG A 227 11.96 -8.00 6.16
N ASN A 228 12.81 -7.85 7.18
CA ASN A 228 14.23 -8.18 7.12
C ASN A 228 14.53 -9.66 7.39
N GLU A 229 13.55 -10.40 7.92
CA GLU A 229 13.62 -11.85 8.06
C GLU A 229 13.01 -12.61 6.87
N LYS A 230 13.51 -13.82 6.65
CA LYS A 230 12.93 -14.77 5.71
C LYS A 230 11.52 -15.17 6.14
N LEU A 231 10.63 -15.35 5.17
CA LEU A 231 9.27 -15.82 5.40
C LEU A 231 9.28 -17.31 5.78
N ASP A 232 8.68 -17.63 6.93
CA ASP A 232 8.57 -18.98 7.46
C ASP A 232 7.22 -19.63 7.14
N ILE A 233 7.13 -20.94 7.40
CA ILE A 233 5.94 -21.75 7.06
C ILE A 233 4.66 -21.30 7.76
N SER A 234 4.73 -20.56 8.86
CA SER A 234 3.55 -20.05 9.57
C SER A 234 2.74 -19.11 8.69
N VAL A 235 3.38 -18.29 7.85
CA VAL A 235 2.68 -17.34 6.97
C VAL A 235 1.88 -18.07 5.89
N LEU A 236 2.41 -19.15 5.32
CA LEU A 236 1.65 -19.99 4.38
C LEU A 236 0.44 -20.64 5.06
N LYS A 237 0.63 -21.19 6.27
CA LYS A 237 -0.44 -21.83 7.03
C LYS A 237 -1.55 -20.83 7.41
N ASP A 238 -1.16 -19.64 7.82
CA ASP A 238 -2.06 -18.53 8.12
C ASP A 238 -2.86 -18.11 6.88
N LEU A 239 -2.20 -17.93 5.73
CA LEU A 239 -2.87 -17.63 4.47
C LEU A 239 -3.88 -18.73 4.07
N LYS A 240 -3.50 -20.01 4.19
CA LYS A 240 -4.41 -21.14 3.96
C LYS A 240 -5.64 -21.08 4.88
N ALA A 241 -5.44 -20.81 6.17
CA ALA A 241 -6.53 -20.69 7.14
C ALA A 241 -7.46 -19.49 6.86
N LYS A 242 -6.91 -18.31 6.56
CA LYS A 242 -7.70 -17.14 6.15
C LYS A 242 -8.51 -17.40 4.89
N ALA A 243 -7.92 -18.10 3.93
CA ALA A 243 -8.60 -18.48 2.70
C ALA A 243 -9.81 -19.38 2.98
N ASP A 244 -9.74 -20.26 3.98
CA ASP A 244 -10.88 -21.08 4.44
C ASP A 244 -11.97 -20.22 5.10
N VAL A 245 -11.59 -19.19 5.87
CA VAL A 245 -12.54 -18.22 6.45
C VAL A 245 -13.25 -17.43 5.35
N PHE A 246 -12.55 -17.05 4.29
CA PHE A 246 -13.13 -16.37 3.14
C PHE A 246 -14.17 -17.24 2.41
N SER A 247 -13.80 -18.48 2.02
CA SER A 247 -14.70 -19.40 1.32
C SER A 247 -14.20 -20.84 1.36
N MET A 248 -15.03 -21.75 1.88
CA MET A 248 -14.76 -23.19 1.81
C MET A 248 -15.20 -23.84 0.49
N ASN A 249 -16.07 -23.19 -0.30
CA ASN A 249 -16.61 -23.73 -1.55
C ASN A 249 -15.76 -23.31 -2.76
N ARG A 250 -14.55 -23.87 -2.84
CA ARG A 250 -13.57 -23.62 -3.90
C ARG A 250 -13.24 -24.93 -4.62
N LYS A 251 -12.85 -24.84 -5.89
CA LYS A 251 -12.43 -26.01 -6.69
C LYS A 251 -10.92 -26.19 -6.57
N ASN A 252 -10.14 -25.23 -7.06
CA ASN A 252 -8.70 -25.14 -6.85
C ASN A 252 -8.34 -23.89 -6.04
N SER A 253 -7.22 -23.92 -5.32
CA SER A 253 -6.70 -22.77 -4.58
C SER A 253 -5.19 -22.71 -4.75
N TYR A 254 -4.72 -21.54 -5.16
CA TYR A 254 -3.31 -21.23 -5.37
C TYR A 254 -2.88 -20.19 -4.34
N TYR A 255 -1.65 -20.31 -3.84
CA TYR A 255 -1.12 -19.49 -2.76
C TYR A 255 0.16 -18.82 -3.21
N VAL A 256 0.18 -17.49 -3.22
CA VAL A 256 1.35 -16.70 -3.63
C VAL A 256 1.94 -16.00 -2.41
N LEU A 257 3.21 -16.24 -2.15
CA LEU A 257 3.92 -15.56 -1.07
C LEU A 257 4.93 -14.60 -1.67
N PHE A 258 4.82 -13.33 -1.31
CA PHE A 258 5.79 -12.30 -1.68
C PHE A 258 6.67 -11.98 -0.48
N SER A 259 8.00 -12.00 -0.67
CA SER A 259 8.94 -11.74 0.42
C SER A 259 10.11 -10.86 -0.03
N LYS A 260 10.33 -9.75 0.69
CA LYS A 260 11.53 -8.91 0.50
C LYS A 260 12.82 -9.70 0.71
N SER A 261 12.87 -10.50 1.78
CA SER A 261 14.09 -11.18 2.25
C SER A 261 14.14 -12.67 1.85
N GLY A 262 13.22 -13.11 0.99
CA GLY A 262 13.11 -14.50 0.54
C GLY A 262 12.48 -15.44 1.58
N PHE A 263 12.74 -16.74 1.43
CA PHE A 263 11.99 -17.81 2.10
C PHE A 263 12.91 -18.75 2.89
N THR A 264 12.37 -19.35 3.95
CA THR A 264 13.04 -20.44 4.67
C THR A 264 13.08 -21.73 3.85
N GLU A 265 14.03 -22.63 4.13
CA GLU A 265 14.14 -23.93 3.43
C GLU A 265 12.86 -24.77 3.54
N VAL A 266 12.13 -24.67 4.66
CA VAL A 266 10.86 -25.37 4.85
C VAL A 266 9.83 -24.93 3.82
N VAL A 267 9.69 -23.62 3.61
CA VAL A 267 8.74 -23.05 2.61
C VAL A 267 9.18 -23.40 1.19
N LEU A 268 10.48 -23.34 0.90
CA LEU A 268 11.02 -23.74 -0.41
C LEU A 268 10.73 -25.21 -0.74
N ASN A 269 10.88 -26.11 0.25
CA ASN A 269 10.58 -27.52 0.05
C ASN A 269 9.08 -27.79 -0.11
N GLU A 270 8.23 -27.08 0.64
CA GLU A 270 6.78 -27.17 0.47
C GLU A 270 6.36 -26.76 -0.95
N ALA A 271 6.86 -25.63 -1.45
CA ALA A 271 6.55 -25.15 -2.80
C ALA A 271 7.10 -26.06 -3.91
N ARG A 272 8.17 -26.82 -3.66
CA ARG A 272 8.67 -27.85 -4.59
C ARG A 272 7.78 -29.10 -4.64
N ALA A 273 7.02 -29.34 -3.57
CA ALA A 273 6.15 -30.51 -3.45
C ALA A 273 4.69 -30.23 -3.87
N ASP A 274 4.28 -28.96 -3.86
CA ASP A 274 2.93 -28.51 -4.15
C ASP A 274 2.95 -27.33 -5.13
N ASP A 275 2.67 -27.62 -6.41
CA ASP A 275 2.64 -26.65 -7.51
C ASP A 275 1.57 -25.55 -7.34
N SER A 276 0.66 -25.69 -6.35
CA SER A 276 -0.28 -24.63 -6.01
C SER A 276 0.36 -23.45 -5.27
N ILE A 277 1.61 -23.60 -4.81
CA ILE A 277 2.34 -22.58 -4.05
C ILE A 277 3.35 -21.86 -4.95
N LEU A 278 3.17 -20.57 -5.11
CA LEU A 278 4.05 -19.70 -5.87
C LEU A 278 4.85 -18.81 -4.91
N LEU A 279 6.17 -18.75 -5.11
CA LEU A 279 7.07 -17.94 -4.29
C LEU A 279 7.68 -16.85 -5.16
N VAL A 280 7.57 -15.59 -4.72
CA VAL A 280 8.14 -14.44 -5.42
C VAL A 280 8.97 -13.64 -4.44
N ASP A 281 10.29 -13.64 -4.63
CA ASP A 281 11.19 -12.79 -3.85
C ASP A 281 11.43 -11.43 -4.55
N LEU A 282 12.15 -10.54 -3.87
CA LEU A 282 12.47 -9.23 -4.41
C LEU A 282 13.24 -9.31 -5.74
N ALA A 283 14.15 -10.29 -5.89
CA ALA A 283 14.94 -10.40 -7.11
C ALA A 283 14.08 -10.80 -8.31
N GLU A 284 13.08 -11.67 -8.12
CA GLU A 284 12.11 -12.00 -9.16
C GLU A 284 11.18 -10.81 -9.45
N LEU A 285 10.69 -10.12 -8.42
CA LEU A 285 9.80 -8.97 -8.55
C LEU A 285 10.40 -7.86 -9.41
N MET A 286 11.71 -7.63 -9.28
CA MET A 286 12.44 -6.55 -9.97
C MET A 286 12.84 -6.87 -11.42
N LYS A 287 12.55 -8.07 -11.92
CA LYS A 287 12.78 -8.43 -13.33
C LYS A 287 11.67 -7.97 -14.27
N PHE A 288 10.54 -7.51 -13.73
CA PHE A 288 9.38 -7.09 -14.51
C PHE A 288 9.31 -5.57 -14.71
#